data_AF-A0A0D3BMG5-F1
#
_entry.id   AF-A0A0D3BMG5-F1
#
_cell.length_a   1.000
_cell.length_b   1.000
_cell.length_c   1.000
_cell.angle_alpha   90.00
_cell.angle_beta   90.00
_cell.angle_gamma   90.00
#
_symmetry.space_group_name_H-M   'P 1'
#
loop_
_entity.id
_entity.type
_entity.pdbx_description
1 polymer ?
#
loop_
_entity_poly.entity_id
_entity_poly.type
_entity_poly.pdbx_seq_one_letter_code
_entity_poly.pdbx_strand_id
1 'polypeptide(L)'
;MGSKLHAFMYPCFASCHMIPYLHLANKLAAKRHHITYLLPKKAQKQLESLSLFLDSIFFHPLTLPPVEGLHVGVETTADLPPNTTVPWIPEMAKEFEVKSVRYQTVSATCVAIALAPGVELWFPQQPSYPSSKMVLRGHDANLL
;
A
#
# COMPACT_ATOMS: atom_id res chain seq x y z
N MET A 1 15.49 -24.91 13.47
CA MET A 1 15.79 -24.03 12.32
C MET A 1 14.48 -23.78 11.58
N GLY A 2 14.06 -22.53 11.38
CA GLY A 2 12.82 -22.21 10.66
C GLY A 2 12.94 -22.49 9.16
N SER A 3 11.84 -22.81 8.49
CA SER A 3 11.83 -23.05 7.04
C SER A 3 12.11 -21.76 6.26
N LYS A 4 12.91 -21.86 5.20
CA LYS A 4 13.19 -20.74 4.30
C LYS A 4 12.07 -20.61 3.27
N LEU A 5 11.41 -19.46 3.25
CA LEU A 5 10.34 -19.14 2.31
C LEU A 5 10.87 -18.21 1.22
N HIS A 6 10.29 -18.32 0.02
CA HIS A 6 10.39 -17.32 -1.04
C HIS A 6 9.00 -16.72 -1.25
N ALA A 7 8.84 -15.45 -0.95
CA ALA A 7 7.56 -14.74 -1.05
C ALA A 7 7.54 -13.81 -2.26
N PHE A 8 6.42 -13.79 -2.97
CA PHE A 8 6.12 -12.79 -3.99
C PHE A 8 5.19 -11.74 -3.38
N MET A 9 5.55 -10.46 -3.50
CA MET A 9 4.80 -9.36 -2.91
C MET A 9 4.27 -8.45 -4.01
N TYR A 10 2.95 -8.32 -4.07
CA TYR A 10 2.23 -7.45 -5.00
C TYR A 10 1.49 -6.37 -4.21
N PRO A 11 2.13 -5.22 -3.93
CA PRO A 11 1.47 -4.10 -3.29
C PRO A 11 0.51 -3.41 -4.26
N CYS A 12 -0.45 -2.66 -3.70
CA CYS A 12 -1.07 -1.58 -4.45
C CYS A 12 0.01 -0.56 -4.84
N PHE A 13 0.04 -0.11 -6.10
CA PHE A 13 1.05 0.81 -6.65
C PHE A 13 0.83 2.27 -6.22
N ALA A 14 0.54 2.48 -4.94
CA ALA A 14 0.52 3.78 -4.29
C ALA A 14 1.61 3.79 -3.23
N SER A 15 2.34 4.90 -3.09
CA SER A 15 3.49 5.00 -2.18
C SER A 15 3.15 4.59 -0.74
N CYS A 16 1.96 4.98 -0.26
CA CYS A 16 1.44 4.63 1.06
C CYS A 16 1.22 3.12 1.28
N HIS A 17 1.10 2.33 0.22
CA HIS A 17 0.99 0.86 0.29
C HIS A 17 2.32 0.17 -0.03
N MET A 18 3.11 0.71 -0.96
CA MET A 18 4.40 0.13 -1.33
C MET A 18 5.41 0.18 -0.19
N ILE A 19 5.55 1.31 0.50
CA ILE A 19 6.55 1.47 1.57
C ILE A 19 6.30 0.49 2.74
N PRO A 20 5.08 0.33 3.29
CA PRO A 20 4.83 -0.68 4.31
C PRO A 20 5.09 -2.12 3.86
N TYR A 21 4.80 -2.46 2.59
CA TYR A 21 5.15 -3.75 2.03
C TYR A 21 6.66 -3.97 2.03
N LEU A 22 7.45 -2.94 1.72
CA LEU A 22 8.92 -3.03 1.76
C LEU A 22 9.44 -3.17 3.20
N HIS A 23 8.82 -2.50 4.18
CA HIS A 23 9.14 -2.74 5.58
C HIS A 23 8.86 -4.19 6.01
N LEU A 24 7.77 -4.79 5.53
CA LEU A 24 7.49 -6.21 5.74
C LEU A 24 8.54 -7.09 5.04
N ALA A 25 8.93 -6.77 3.80
CA ALA A 25 9.99 -7.47 3.08
C ALA A 25 11.32 -7.46 3.85
N ASN A 26 11.73 -6.30 4.38
CA ASN A 26 12.93 -6.17 5.22
C ASN A 26 12.85 -7.07 6.48
N LYS A 27 11.69 -7.15 7.14
CA LYS A 27 11.49 -8.03 8.30
C LYS A 27 11.55 -9.52 7.95
N LEU A 28 11.05 -9.90 6.78
CA LEU A 28 11.12 -11.28 6.28
C LEU A 28 12.55 -11.63 5.87
N ALA A 29 13.25 -10.72 5.19
CA ALA A 29 14.64 -10.89 4.76
C ALA A 29 15.60 -11.01 5.97
N ALA A 30 15.38 -10.24 7.04
CA ALA A 30 16.12 -10.37 8.30
C ALA A 30 16.01 -11.79 8.91
N LYS A 31 14.91 -12.51 8.62
CA LYS A 31 14.69 -13.91 9.01
C LYS A 31 15.19 -14.91 7.97
N ARG A 32 16.02 -14.46 7.02
CA ARG A 32 16.61 -15.24 5.90
C ARG A 32 15.61 -15.77 4.89
N HIS A 33 14.45 -15.13 4.76
CA HIS A 33 13.53 -15.40 3.65
C HIS A 33 13.94 -14.62 2.40
N HIS A 34 13.57 -15.12 1.22
CA HIS A 34 13.73 -14.40 -0.04
C HIS A 34 12.43 -13.73 -0.44
N ILE A 35 12.53 -12.54 -1.02
CA ILE A 35 11.38 -11.75 -1.43
C ILE A 35 11.59 -11.34 -2.88
N THR A 36 10.59 -11.58 -3.72
CA THR A 36 10.44 -10.91 -5.00
C THR A 36 9.36 -9.85 -4.86
N TYR A 37 9.76 -8.59 -4.98
CA TYR A 37 8.90 -7.44 -4.84
C TYR A 37 8.45 -6.97 -6.23
N LEU A 38 7.17 -7.10 -6.53
CA LEU A 38 6.58 -6.69 -7.80
C LEU A 38 6.19 -5.21 -7.74
N LEU A 39 6.58 -4.42 -8.73
CA LEU A 39 6.35 -2.98 -8.73
C LEU A 39 6.42 -2.38 -10.13
N PRO A 40 5.91 -1.16 -10.35
CA PRO A 40 6.12 -0.45 -11.60
C PRO A 40 7.55 0.05 -11.73
N LYS A 41 8.03 0.17 -12.98
CA LYS A 41 9.41 0.54 -13.30
C LYS A 41 9.81 1.89 -12.70
N LYS A 42 8.89 2.86 -12.70
CA LYS A 42 9.17 4.21 -12.14
C LYS A 42 9.41 4.19 -10.62
N ALA A 43 8.77 3.29 -9.89
CA ALA A 43 8.87 3.22 -8.44
C ALA A 43 10.16 2.54 -7.95
N GLN A 44 10.84 1.78 -8.82
CA GLN A 44 11.97 0.92 -8.43
C GLN A 44 13.11 1.70 -7.76
N LYS A 45 13.62 2.75 -8.42
CA LYS A 45 14.75 3.53 -7.87
C LYS A 45 14.44 4.15 -6.50
N GLN A 46 13.17 4.51 -6.26
CA GLN A 46 12.75 5.11 -4.99
C GLN A 46 12.65 4.09 -3.86
N LEU A 47 12.25 2.85 -4.17
CA LEU A 47 12.10 1.77 -3.19
C LEU A 47 13.41 1.01 -2.94
N GLU A 48 14.27 0.88 -3.93
CA GLU A 48 15.58 0.23 -3.79
C GLU A 48 16.45 0.90 -2.73
N SER A 49 16.43 2.23 -2.65
CA SER A 49 17.17 2.99 -1.64
C SER A 49 16.72 2.73 -0.20
N LEU A 50 15.51 2.16 -0.02
CA LEU A 50 14.92 1.83 1.27
C LEU A 50 15.07 0.32 1.61
N SER A 51 15.65 -0.47 0.71
CA SER A 51 15.91 -1.90 0.94
C SER A 51 17.15 -2.09 1.82
N LEU A 52 17.02 -2.90 2.87
CA LEU A 52 18.13 -3.20 3.79
C LEU A 52 18.87 -4.50 3.44
N PHE A 53 18.31 -5.30 2.53
CA PHE A 53 18.79 -6.65 2.22
C PHE A 53 18.78 -6.91 0.71
N LEU A 54 19.72 -6.28 -0.01
CA LEU A 54 19.82 -6.35 -1.48
C LEU A 54 20.01 -7.78 -2.02
N ASP A 55 20.63 -8.67 -1.24
CA ASP A 55 20.84 -10.08 -1.63
C ASP A 55 19.62 -10.98 -1.40
N SER A 56 18.59 -10.47 -0.72
CA SER A 56 17.38 -11.23 -0.35
C SER A 56 16.09 -10.62 -0.86
N ILE A 57 16.10 -9.35 -1.25
CA ILE A 57 14.94 -8.62 -1.78
C ILE A 57 15.23 -8.25 -3.24
N PHE A 58 14.52 -8.91 -4.15
CA PHE A 58 14.65 -8.71 -5.59
C PHE A 58 13.47 -7.89 -6.10
N PHE A 59 13.74 -6.69 -6.60
CA PHE A 59 12.73 -5.85 -7.26
C PHE A 59 12.52 -6.34 -8.69
N HIS A 60 11.27 -6.65 -9.05
CA HIS A 60 10.90 -7.14 -10.37
C HIS A 60 9.90 -6.17 -11.02
N PRO A 61 10.36 -5.35 -11.98
CA PRO A 61 9.50 -4.38 -12.66
C PRO A 61 8.40 -5.05 -13.47
N LEU A 62 7.17 -4.58 -13.31
CA LEU A 62 6.03 -4.98 -14.12
C LEU A 62 5.71 -3.90 -15.16
N THR A 63 5.43 -4.34 -16.38
CA THR A 63 4.85 -3.48 -17.41
C THR A 63 3.35 -3.59 -17.30
N LEU A 64 2.68 -2.48 -16.98
CA LEU A 64 1.23 -2.46 -16.91
C LEU A 64 0.66 -2.27 -18.32
N PRO A 65 -0.37 -3.05 -18.69
CA PRO A 65 -1.02 -2.86 -19.98
C PRO A 65 -1.66 -1.46 -20.03
N PRO A 66 -1.70 -0.81 -21.21
CA PRO A 66 -2.45 0.42 -21.37
C PRO A 66 -3.92 0.20 -20.98
N VAL A 67 -4.44 1.07 -20.13
CA VAL A 67 -5.87 1.07 -19.77
C VAL A 67 -6.54 2.18 -20.56
N GLU A 68 -7.66 1.86 -21.20
CA GLU A 68 -8.43 2.82 -21.98
C GLU A 68 -8.93 3.97 -21.08
N GLY A 69 -8.76 5.21 -21.54
CA GLY A 69 -9.07 6.42 -20.77
C GLY A 69 -7.93 6.94 -19.87
N LEU A 70 -6.77 6.26 -19.83
CA LEU A 70 -5.62 6.68 -19.04
C LEU A 70 -4.41 7.02 -19.93
N HIS A 71 -3.67 8.07 -19.59
CA HIS A 71 -2.50 8.48 -20.36
C HIS A 71 -1.42 7.39 -20.39
N VAL A 72 -0.76 7.23 -21.54
CA VAL A 72 0.38 6.31 -21.70
C VAL A 72 1.46 6.62 -20.66
N GLY A 73 1.90 5.60 -19.92
CA GLY A 73 2.95 5.73 -18.90
C GLY A 73 2.44 6.04 -17.49
N VAL A 74 1.14 5.99 -17.25
CA VAL A 74 0.58 5.95 -15.90
C VAL A 74 0.82 4.57 -15.29
N GLU A 75 1.48 4.56 -14.14
CA GLU A 75 1.96 3.34 -13.47
C GLU A 75 1.51 3.25 -12.00
N THR A 76 0.81 4.28 -11.50
CA THR A 76 0.54 4.48 -10.07
C THR A 76 -0.96 4.42 -9.81
N THR A 77 -1.37 3.88 -8.66
CA THR A 77 -2.79 3.83 -8.26
C THR A 77 -3.36 5.21 -7.94
N ALA A 78 -2.56 6.28 -7.99
CA ALA A 78 -3.06 7.65 -7.95
C ALA A 78 -4.13 7.91 -9.02
N ASP A 79 -4.09 7.14 -10.10
CA ASP A 79 -4.99 7.25 -11.24
C ASP A 79 -6.06 6.14 -11.30
N LEU A 80 -6.15 5.29 -10.27
CA LEU A 80 -7.10 4.19 -10.18
C LEU A 80 -8.05 4.38 -8.98
N PRO A 81 -9.29 3.85 -9.02
CA PRO A 81 -10.21 3.96 -7.90
C PRO A 81 -9.63 3.33 -6.63
N PRO A 82 -9.81 3.96 -5.45
CA PRO A 82 -9.22 3.54 -4.17
C PRO A 82 -9.67 2.16 -3.66
N ASN A 83 -10.55 1.47 -4.38
CA ASN A 83 -11.05 0.14 -4.06
C ASN A 83 -10.72 -0.91 -5.15
N THR A 84 -9.62 -0.74 -5.87
CA THR A 84 -9.14 -1.76 -6.80
C THR A 84 -8.60 -2.95 -6.00
N THR A 85 -9.51 -3.81 -5.56
CA THR A 85 -9.16 -5.15 -5.10
C THR A 85 -8.71 -5.96 -6.32
N VAL A 86 -7.73 -6.83 -6.13
CA VAL A 86 -7.19 -7.74 -7.16
C VAL A 86 -7.73 -9.14 -6.89
N PRO A 87 -9.02 -9.41 -7.21
CA PRO A 87 -9.68 -10.67 -6.86
C PRO A 87 -9.06 -11.89 -7.54
N TRP A 88 -8.32 -11.68 -8.63
CA TRP A 88 -7.64 -12.73 -9.38
C TRP A 88 -6.37 -13.26 -8.68
N ILE A 89 -5.76 -12.54 -7.72
CA ILE A 89 -4.51 -13.00 -7.07
C ILE A 89 -4.72 -14.31 -6.31
N PRO A 90 -5.74 -14.46 -5.44
CA PRO A 90 -6.02 -15.74 -4.78
C PRO A 90 -6.35 -16.87 -5.76
N GLU A 91 -7.02 -16.58 -6.86
CA GLU A 91 -7.36 -17.58 -7.90
C GLU A 91 -6.11 -18.07 -8.61
N MET A 92 -5.25 -17.15 -9.06
CA MET A 92 -3.93 -17.46 -9.62
C MET A 92 -3.09 -18.25 -8.62
N ALA A 93 -3.02 -17.80 -7.36
CA ALA A 93 -2.24 -18.50 -6.34
C ALA A 93 -2.74 -19.94 -6.12
N LYS A 94 -4.06 -20.16 -6.18
CA LYS A 94 -4.64 -21.50 -6.13
C LYS A 94 -4.24 -22.35 -7.33
N GLU A 95 -4.26 -21.79 -8.54
CA GLU A 95 -3.84 -22.47 -9.77
C GLU A 95 -2.37 -22.93 -9.71
N PHE A 96 -1.49 -22.10 -9.16
CA PHE A 96 -0.07 -22.42 -8.97
C PHE A 96 0.23 -23.18 -7.67
N GLU A 97 -0.79 -23.57 -6.91
CA GLU A 97 -0.65 -24.24 -5.60
C GLU A 97 0.22 -23.46 -4.59
N VAL A 98 0.24 -22.13 -4.70
CA VAL A 98 0.95 -21.21 -3.81
C VAL A 98 -0.01 -20.64 -2.77
N LYS A 99 0.43 -20.55 -1.52
CA LYS A 99 -0.35 -19.90 -0.45
C LYS A 99 -0.38 -18.39 -0.64
N SER A 100 -1.56 -17.81 -0.77
CA SER A 100 -1.76 -16.35 -0.77
C SER A 100 -2.13 -15.81 0.61
N VAL A 101 -1.56 -14.66 0.98
CA VAL A 101 -1.94 -13.90 2.19
C VAL A 101 -2.21 -12.46 1.80
N ARG A 102 -3.33 -11.89 2.26
CA ARG A 102 -3.65 -10.48 2.05
C ARG A 102 -3.06 -9.63 3.17
N TYR A 103 -2.08 -8.79 2.85
CA TYR A 103 -1.54 -7.81 3.80
C TYR A 103 -2.22 -6.46 3.59
N GLN A 104 -3.02 -6.04 4.58
CA GLN A 104 -3.75 -4.79 4.54
C GLN A 104 -3.07 -3.75 5.45
N THR A 105 -2.79 -2.57 4.90
CA THR A 105 -2.09 -1.49 5.62
C THR A 105 -3.04 -0.54 6.35
N VAL A 106 -4.34 -0.62 6.07
CA VAL A 106 -5.38 0.14 6.78
C VAL A 106 -5.88 -0.61 8.01
N SER A 107 -6.34 0.14 9.01
CA SER A 107 -6.87 -0.45 10.26
C SER A 107 -8.16 -1.22 10.02
N ALA A 108 -8.47 -2.17 10.91
CA ALA A 108 -9.74 -2.90 10.88
C ALA A 108 -10.95 -1.94 10.92
N THR A 109 -10.85 -0.85 11.67
CA THR A 109 -11.88 0.21 11.73
C THR A 109 -12.08 0.86 10.37
N CYS A 110 -11.01 1.23 9.67
CA CYS A 110 -11.12 1.81 8.31
C CYS A 110 -11.80 0.85 7.34
N VAL A 111 -11.48 -0.45 7.42
CA VAL A 111 -12.13 -1.49 6.59
C VAL A 111 -13.62 -1.60 6.93
N ALA A 112 -13.98 -1.61 8.21
CA ALA A 112 -15.37 -1.68 8.64
C ALA A 112 -16.20 -0.49 8.15
N ILE A 113 -15.67 0.73 8.24
CA ILE A 113 -16.33 1.95 7.73
C ILE A 113 -16.57 1.83 6.22
N ALA A 114 -15.54 1.44 5.46
CA ALA A 114 -15.62 1.40 4.01
C ALA A 114 -16.60 0.32 3.49
N LEU A 115 -16.72 -0.80 4.21
CA LEU A 115 -17.58 -1.93 3.81
C LEU A 115 -19.03 -1.81 4.32
N ALA A 116 -19.28 -0.96 5.32
CA ALA A 116 -20.61 -0.75 5.89
C ALA A 116 -20.98 0.75 5.89
N PRO A 117 -21.30 1.32 4.71
CA PRO A 117 -21.78 2.70 4.63
C PRO A 117 -23.06 2.84 5.46
N GLY A 118 -23.01 3.62 6.54
CA GLY A 118 -24.14 3.85 7.44
C GLY A 118 -23.97 3.31 8.87
N VAL A 119 -22.85 2.68 9.20
CA VAL A 119 -22.52 2.43 10.61
C VAL A 119 -22.07 3.75 11.24
N GLU A 120 -22.90 4.33 12.11
CA GLU A 120 -22.47 5.34 13.07
C GLU A 120 -21.45 4.70 14.01
N LEU A 121 -20.19 4.70 13.59
CA LEU A 121 -19.12 4.62 14.55
C LEU A 121 -19.24 5.89 15.39
N TRP A 122 -19.36 5.71 16.70
CA TRP A 122 -19.34 6.76 17.71
C TRP A 122 -18.01 7.53 17.63
N PHE A 123 -17.88 8.37 16.61
CA PHE A 123 -16.96 9.48 16.61
C PHE A 123 -17.78 10.60 17.27
N PRO A 124 -17.37 11.09 18.44
CA PRO A 124 -18.00 12.30 18.97
C PRO A 124 -17.96 13.34 17.85
N GLN A 125 -19.11 13.96 17.57
CA GLN A 125 -19.27 14.95 16.52
C GLN A 125 -18.07 15.90 16.57
N GLN A 126 -17.22 15.81 15.54
CA GLN A 126 -16.00 16.61 15.48
C GLN A 126 -16.45 18.07 15.60
N PRO A 127 -15.94 18.85 16.57
CA PRO A 127 -16.21 20.27 16.61
C PRO A 127 -15.91 20.84 15.22
N SER A 128 -16.83 21.64 14.67
CA SER A 128 -16.63 22.30 13.39
C SER A 128 -15.24 22.93 13.37
N TYR A 129 -14.41 22.56 12.41
CA TYR A 129 -13.09 23.17 12.27
C TYR A 129 -13.22 24.48 11.49
N PRO A 130 -12.60 25.57 11.95
CA PRO A 130 -11.88 25.69 13.21
C PRO A 130 -12.82 25.84 14.42
N SER A 131 -12.36 25.38 15.58
CA SER A 131 -13.10 25.49 16.85
C SER A 131 -13.42 26.96 17.16
N SER A 132 -14.63 27.23 17.69
CA SER A 132 -15.01 28.56 18.17
C SER A 132 -14.16 29.06 19.35
N LYS A 133 -13.34 28.18 19.95
CA LYS A 133 -12.35 28.52 20.99
C LYS A 133 -10.93 28.70 20.44
N MET A 134 -10.74 28.57 19.13
CA MET A 134 -9.44 28.74 18.51
C MET A 134 -9.12 30.24 18.43
N VAL A 135 -8.23 30.71 19.31
CA VAL A 135 -7.68 32.05 19.26
C VAL A 135 -6.46 32.01 18.33
N LEU A 136 -6.62 32.48 17.10
CA LEU A 136 -5.49 32.71 16.19
C LEU A 136 -4.62 33.84 16.78
N ARG A 137 -3.33 33.60 16.95
CA ARG A 137 -2.39 34.69 17.26
C ARG A 137 -2.12 35.47 15.98
N GLY A 138 -1.74 36.74 16.09
CA GLY A 138 -1.53 37.62 14.93
C GLY A 138 -0.56 37.08 13.86
N HIS A 139 0.35 36.16 14.21
CA HIS A 139 1.22 35.49 13.25
C HIS A 139 0.55 34.34 12.47
N ASP A 140 -0.53 33.74 13.00
CA ASP A 140 -1.28 32.65 12.37
C ASP A 140 -2.32 33.16 11.35
N ALA A 141 -2.64 34.46 11.37
CA ALA A 141 -3.67 35.06 10.51
C ALA A 141 -3.22 35.33 9.05
N ASN A 142 -1.91 35.23 8.76
CA ASN A 142 -1.36 35.53 7.43
C ASN A 142 -1.26 34.29 6.50
N LEU A 143 -1.81 33.15 6.91
CA LEU A 143 -1.74 31.89 6.15
C LEU A 143 -3.11 31.38 5.66
N LEU A 144 -4.14 32.23 5.69
CA LEU A 144 -5.45 31.98 5.08
C LEU A 144 -5.72 32.97 3.94
#